data_AF-A0A1H2XA39-F1
#
_entry.id   AF-A0A1H2XA39-F1
#
_cell.length_a   1.000
_cell.length_b   1.000
_cell.length_c   1.000
_cell.angle_alpha   90.00
_cell.angle_beta   90.00
_cell.angle_gamma   90.00
#
_symmetry.space_group_name_H-M   'P 1'
#
loop_
_entity.id
_entity.type
_entity.pdbx_description
1 polymer ?
#
loop_
_entity_poly.entity_id
_entity_poly.type
_entity_poly.pdbx_seq_one_letter_code
_entity_poly.pdbx_strand_id
1 'polypeptide(L)'
;MTKTSNWFDDYLDLYNFAKQLGDQQWQEELLEAMRHKNALDREEAVRSAKEELWHKFNTINHQMMDLLAQMKQSSDPAEESTIRELIGTLKLQRMDLAKKIKSLH
;
A
#
# COMPACT_ATOMS: atom_id res chain seq x y z
N MET A 1 -18.13 2.53 17.50
CA MET A 1 -18.89 1.56 16.66
C MET A 1 -18.43 1.74 15.23
N THR A 2 -17.45 0.94 14.80
CA THR A 2 -16.89 0.98 13.44
C THR A 2 -17.81 0.19 12.52
N LYS A 3 -18.60 0.90 11.73
CA LYS A 3 -19.51 0.36 10.71
C LYS A 3 -18.68 -0.02 9.49
N THR A 4 -17.96 -1.13 9.57
CA THR A 4 -17.19 -1.69 8.46
C THR A 4 -17.66 -3.11 8.21
N SER A 5 -18.15 -3.34 6.99
CA SER A 5 -18.66 -4.60 6.39
C SER A 5 -20.18 -4.87 6.41
N ASN A 6 -21.03 -3.91 6.07
CA ASN A 6 -22.47 -4.19 5.87
C ASN A 6 -22.75 -4.97 4.56
N TRP A 7 -21.99 -4.70 3.49
CA TRP A 7 -22.35 -5.16 2.15
C TRP A 7 -22.17 -6.68 1.94
N PHE A 8 -21.13 -7.29 2.53
CA PHE A 8 -20.90 -8.73 2.37
C PHE A 8 -21.96 -9.55 3.11
N ASP A 9 -22.33 -9.09 4.31
CA ASP A 9 -23.42 -9.67 5.09
C ASP A 9 -24.77 -9.49 4.37
N ASP A 10 -25.05 -8.30 3.82
CA ASP A 10 -26.26 -8.04 3.02
C ASP A 10 -26.34 -8.98 1.79
N TYR A 11 -25.23 -9.19 1.07
CA TYR A 11 -25.19 -10.10 -0.08
C TYR A 11 -25.29 -11.57 0.33
N LEU A 12 -24.79 -11.94 1.51
CA LEU A 12 -24.90 -13.29 2.04
C LEU A 12 -26.36 -13.60 2.43
N ASP A 13 -27.07 -12.64 3.01
CA ASP A 13 -28.49 -12.75 3.30
C ASP A 13 -29.31 -12.91 2.01
N LEU A 14 -29.03 -12.11 0.98
CA LEU A 14 -29.67 -12.24 -0.34
C LEU A 14 -29.37 -13.60 -0.98
N TYR A 15 -28.15 -14.11 -0.86
CA TYR A 15 -27.78 -15.42 -1.38
C TYR A 15 -28.55 -16.54 -0.68
N ASN A 16 -28.64 -16.47 0.65
CA ASN A 16 -29.41 -17.43 1.44
C ASN A 16 -30.90 -17.39 1.08
N PHE A 17 -31.44 -16.21 0.79
CA PHE A 17 -32.82 -16.04 0.35
C PHE A 17 -33.04 -16.61 -1.07
N ALA A 18 -32.15 -16.31 -2.02
CA ALA A 18 -32.18 -16.90 -3.37
C ALA A 18 -32.13 -18.43 -3.33
N LYS A 19 -31.30 -18.97 -2.42
CA LYS A 19 -31.22 -20.41 -2.15
C LYS A 19 -32.52 -20.99 -1.61
N GLN A 20 -33.21 -20.30 -0.71
CA GLN A 20 -34.52 -20.73 -0.19
C GLN A 20 -35.59 -20.76 -1.29
N LEU A 21 -35.51 -19.86 -2.27
CA LEU A 21 -36.41 -19.82 -3.42
C LEU A 21 -36.07 -20.85 -4.50
N GLY A 22 -34.91 -21.51 -4.42
CA GLY A 22 -34.41 -22.41 -5.46
C GLY A 22 -33.93 -21.68 -6.72
N ASP A 23 -33.74 -20.37 -6.66
CA ASP A 23 -33.30 -19.55 -7.78
C ASP A 23 -31.78 -19.67 -7.95
N GLN A 24 -31.37 -20.60 -8.81
CA GLN A 24 -29.94 -20.84 -9.09
C GLN A 24 -29.30 -19.70 -9.88
N GLN A 25 -30.04 -19.08 -10.80
CA GLN A 25 -29.51 -17.97 -11.59
C GLN A 25 -29.17 -16.80 -10.66
N TRP A 26 -30.08 -16.45 -9.75
CA TRP A 26 -29.85 -15.36 -8.82
C TRP A 26 -28.69 -15.65 -7.84
N GLN A 27 -28.54 -16.91 -7.41
CA GLN A 27 -27.38 -17.33 -6.61
C GLN A 27 -26.06 -17.12 -7.36
N GLU A 28 -25.99 -17.48 -8.64
CA GLU A 28 -24.80 -17.31 -9.47
C GLU A 28 -24.45 -15.84 -9.69
N GLU A 29 -25.44 -14.99 -9.97
CA GLU A 29 -25.29 -13.54 -10.12
C GLU A 29 -24.73 -12.88 -8.85
N LEU A 30 -25.25 -13.26 -7.67
CA LEU A 30 -24.77 -12.75 -6.38
C LEU A 30 -23.32 -13.17 -6.11
N LEU A 31 -22.98 -14.43 -6.39
CA LEU A 31 -21.62 -14.92 -6.23
C LEU A 31 -20.64 -14.22 -7.19
N GLU A 32 -21.05 -13.95 -8.42
CA GLU A 32 -20.25 -13.21 -9.38
C GLU A 32 -20.00 -11.77 -8.92
N ALA A 33 -21.05 -11.08 -8.46
CA ALA A 33 -20.95 -9.73 -7.92
C ALA A 33 -19.99 -9.66 -6.71
N MET A 34 -20.09 -10.62 -5.77
CA MET A 34 -19.19 -10.72 -4.63
C MET A 34 -17.74 -10.95 -5.05
N ARG A 35 -17.49 -11.87 -6.01
CA ARG A 35 -16.14 -12.14 -6.54
C ARG A 35 -15.55 -10.91 -7.22
N HIS A 36 -16.33 -10.23 -8.06
CA HIS A 36 -15.90 -9.04 -8.77
C HIS A 36 -15.51 -7.91 -7.81
N LYS A 37 -16.35 -7.65 -6.79
CA LYS A 37 -16.03 -6.65 -5.77
C LYS A 37 -14.78 -7.00 -4.97
N ASN A 38 -14.63 -8.26 -4.53
CA ASN A 38 -13.42 -8.71 -3.84
C ASN A 38 -12.15 -8.55 -4.70
N ALA A 39 -12.25 -8.78 -6.00
CA ALA A 39 -11.13 -8.55 -6.92
C ALA A 39 -10.76 -7.06 -6.99
N LEU A 40 -11.75 -6.18 -7.18
CA LEU A 40 -11.53 -4.73 -7.19
C LEU A 40 -10.94 -4.21 -5.88
N ASP A 41 -11.45 -4.67 -4.73
CA ASP A 41 -10.96 -4.23 -3.42
C ASP A 41 -9.52 -4.71 -3.19
N ARG A 42 -9.15 -5.91 -3.69
CA ARG A 42 -7.77 -6.40 -3.67
C ARG A 42 -6.85 -5.58 -4.56
N GLU A 43 -7.28 -5.26 -5.79
CA GLU A 43 -6.52 -4.41 -6.70
C GLU A 43 -6.30 -3.01 -6.12
N GLU A 44 -7.34 -2.43 -5.50
CA GLU A 44 -7.27 -1.16 -4.79
C GLU A 44 -6.26 -1.21 -3.64
N ALA A 45 -6.32 -2.24 -2.81
CA ALA A 45 -5.41 -2.41 -1.68
C ALA A 45 -3.95 -2.54 -2.14
N VAL A 46 -3.69 -3.30 -3.21
CA VAL A 46 -2.35 -3.42 -3.81
C VAL A 46 -1.88 -2.08 -4.38
N ARG A 47 -2.77 -1.34 -5.06
CA ARG A 47 -2.46 -0.01 -5.62
C ARG A 47 -2.11 0.98 -4.51
N SER A 48 -2.94 1.07 -3.47
CA SER A 48 -2.72 1.96 -2.33
C SER A 48 -1.42 1.61 -1.59
N ALA A 49 -1.14 0.32 -1.35
CA ALA A 49 0.12 -0.12 -0.74
C ALA A 49 1.34 0.27 -1.60
N LYS A 50 1.23 0.16 -2.92
CA LYS A 50 2.29 0.56 -3.87
C LYS A 50 2.51 2.07 -3.85
N GLU A 51 1.45 2.87 -3.84
CA GLU A 51 1.52 4.33 -3.72
C GLU A 51 2.20 4.75 -2.41
N GLU A 52 1.83 4.14 -1.28
CA GLU A 52 2.44 4.43 0.02
C GLU A 52 3.95 4.14 0.03
N LEU A 53 4.38 3.02 -0.56
CA LEU A 53 5.80 2.68 -0.67
C LEU A 53 6.55 3.68 -1.56
N TRP A 54 5.95 4.12 -2.66
CA TRP A 54 6.53 5.17 -3.50
C TRP A 54 6.65 6.51 -2.79
N HIS A 55 5.63 6.90 -2.02
CA HIS A 55 5.71 8.10 -1.19
C HIS A 55 6.87 8.02 -0.20
N LYS A 56 7.00 6.91 0.54
CA LYS A 56 8.14 6.70 1.46
C LYS A 56 9.49 6.74 0.74
N PHE A 57 9.59 6.10 -0.42
CA PHE A 57 10.80 6.09 -1.23
C PHE A 57 11.20 7.51 -1.66
N ASN A 58 10.24 8.30 -2.12
CA ASN A 58 10.45 9.68 -2.54
C ASN A 58 10.82 10.59 -1.36
N THR A 59 10.21 10.41 -0.20
CA THR A 59 10.58 11.14 1.03
C THR A 59 12.04 10.88 1.41
N ILE A 60 12.47 9.62 1.41
CA ILE A 60 13.87 9.28 1.71
C ILE A 60 14.83 9.92 0.69
N ASN A 61 14.47 9.93 -0.60
CA ASN A 61 15.27 10.61 -1.62
C ASN A 61 15.42 12.11 -1.35
N HIS A 62 14.33 12.79 -0.98
CA HIS A 62 14.38 14.22 -0.65
C HIS A 62 15.28 14.46 0.57
N GLN A 63 15.11 13.68 1.65
CA GLN A 63 15.96 13.78 2.84
C GLN A 63 17.44 13.59 2.51
N MET A 64 17.78 12.64 1.64
CA MET A 64 19.15 12.45 1.18
C MET A 64 19.68 13.66 0.40
N MET A 65 18.85 14.28 -0.45
CA MET A 65 19.24 15.48 -1.19
C MET A 65 19.47 16.67 -0.26
N ASP A 66 18.61 16.86 0.74
CA ASP A 66 18.74 17.93 1.74
C ASP A 66 20.02 17.75 2.55
N LEU A 67 20.32 16.53 2.98
CA LEU A 67 21.56 16.19 3.68
C LEU A 67 22.79 16.43 2.80
N LEU A 68 22.75 16.07 1.52
CA LEU A 68 23.84 16.36 0.58
C LEU A 68 24.03 17.87 0.37
N ALA A 69 22.95 18.66 0.38
CA ALA A 69 23.03 20.11 0.29
C ALA A 69 23.66 20.71 1.56
N GLN A 70 23.25 20.24 2.74
CA GLN A 70 23.84 20.64 4.03
C GLN A 70 25.34 20.29 4.08
N MET A 71 25.71 19.08 3.67
CA MET A 71 27.12 18.65 3.65
C MET A 71 27.99 19.56 2.76
N LYS A 72 27.46 20.05 1.63
CA LYS A 72 28.19 20.97 0.74
C LYS A 72 28.38 22.37 1.32
N GLN A 73 27.55 22.76 2.29
CA GLN A 73 27.58 24.06 2.95
C GLN A 73 28.34 24.03 4.28
N SER A 74 28.48 22.83 4.88
CA SER A 74 29.24 22.64 6.10
C SER A 74 30.73 22.90 5.87
N SER A 75 31.37 23.50 6.86
CA SER A 75 32.83 23.61 6.97
C SER A 75 33.37 22.79 8.15
N ASP A 76 32.49 22.01 8.81
CA ASP A 76 32.83 21.18 9.95
C ASP A 76 32.97 19.71 9.51
N PRO A 77 34.20 19.14 9.56
CA PRO A 77 34.42 17.74 9.22
C PRO A 77 33.63 16.75 10.08
N ALA A 78 33.29 17.10 11.33
CA ALA A 78 32.49 16.25 12.20
C ALA A 78 31.03 16.17 11.72
N GLU A 79 30.46 17.34 11.38
CA GLU A 79 29.13 17.44 10.78
C GLU A 79 29.05 16.69 9.44
N GLU A 80 30.05 16.88 8.57
CA GLU A 80 30.14 16.10 7.32
C GLU A 80 30.14 14.59 7.56
N SER A 81 30.88 14.11 8.57
CA SER A 81 30.93 12.69 8.91
C SER A 81 29.57 12.17 9.37
N THR A 82 28.89 12.91 10.25
CA THR A 82 27.53 12.56 10.70
C THR A 82 26.54 12.52 9.53
N ILE A 83 26.61 13.49 8.62
CA ILE A 83 25.74 13.52 7.44
C ILE A 83 25.98 12.31 6.55
N ARG A 84 27.25 11.89 6.35
CA ARG A 84 27.58 10.70 5.54
C ARG A 84 27.00 9.42 6.14
N GLU A 85 27.07 9.26 7.46
CA GLU A 85 26.46 8.12 8.15
C GLU A 85 24.94 8.10 7.97
N LEU A 86 24.28 9.25 8.11
CA LEU A 86 22.83 9.39 7.96
C LEU A 86 22.39 9.06 6.53
N ILE A 87 23.10 9.55 5.52
CA ILE A 87 22.91 9.19 4.11
C ILE A 87 23.10 7.68 3.90
N GLY A 88 24.06 7.06 4.58
CA GLY A 88 24.28 5.62 4.56
C GLY A 88 23.06 4.82 5.03
N THR A 89 22.50 5.19 6.19
CA THR A 89 21.27 4.57 6.73
C THR A 89 20.08 4.77 5.79
N LEU A 90 19.89 5.98 5.26
CA LEU A 90 18.82 6.28 4.32
C LEU A 90 18.94 5.47 3.02
N LYS A 91 20.16 5.24 2.50
CA LYS A 91 20.38 4.37 1.34
C LYS A 91 19.90 2.95 1.59
N LEU A 92 20.18 2.38 2.76
CA LEU A 92 19.73 1.02 3.12
C LEU A 92 18.21 0.94 3.18
N GLN A 93 17.56 1.91 3.83
CA GLN A 93 16.10 1.99 3.89
C GLN A 93 15.48 2.14 2.49
N ARG A 94 16.05 2.99 1.65
CA ARG A 94 15.61 3.18 0.26
C ARG A 94 15.73 1.89 -0.56
N MET A 95 16.81 1.13 -0.37
CA MET A 95 17.02 -0.16 -1.04
C MET A 95 15.98 -1.19 -0.62
N ASP A 96 15.62 -1.24 0.67
CA ASP A 96 14.55 -2.12 1.16
C ASP A 96 13.19 -1.75 0.55
N LEU A 97 12.86 -0.46 0.50
CA LEU A 97 11.65 0.02 -0.17
C LEU A 97 11.63 -0.34 -1.66
N ALA A 98 12.76 -0.20 -2.37
CA ALA A 98 12.86 -0.58 -3.77
C ALA A 98 12.57 -2.08 -3.99
N LYS A 99 13.06 -2.94 -3.09
CA LYS A 99 12.77 -4.39 -3.12
C LYS A 99 11.29 -4.66 -2.90
N LYS A 100 10.66 -4.00 -1.91
CA LYS A 100 9.23 -4.13 -1.62
C LYS A 100 8.35 -3.66 -2.78
N ILE A 101 8.70 -2.54 -3.41
CA ILE A 101 8.01 -2.04 -4.61
C ILE A 101 8.12 -3.05 -5.76
N LYS A 102 9.30 -3.65 -5.96
CA LYS A 102 9.52 -4.67 -6.99
C LYS A 102 8.75 -5.97 -6.72
N SER A 103 8.55 -6.35 -5.46
CA SER A 103 7.77 -7.56 -5.11
C SER A 103 6.26 -7.40 -5.23
N LEU A 104 5.76 -6.17 -5.36
CA LEU A 104 4.35 -5.86 -5.64
C LEU A 104 4.05 -5.75 -7.15
N HIS A 105 4.99 -6.22 -7.99
CA HIS A 105 4.87 -6.27 -9.45
C HIS A 105 4.52 -7.68 -9.93
#